data_AF-A0A7X2SW91-F1
#
_entry.id   AF-A0A7X2SW91-F1
#
_cell.length_a   1.000
_cell.length_b   1.000
_cell.length_c   1.000
_cell.angle_alpha   90.00
_cell.angle_beta   90.00
_cell.angle_gamma   90.00
#
_symmetry.space_group_name_H-M   'P 1'
#
loop_
_entity.id
_entity.type
_entity.pdbx_description
1 polymer ?
#
loop_
_entity_poly.entity_id
_entity_poly.type
_entity_poly.pdbx_seq_one_letter_code
_entity_poly.pdbx_strand_id
1 'polypeptide(L)'
;MQYALGPVLWYWPTDTLEDFYQQAARSSADIIYLGEAVCSKRRATPYARWMALARELAASGKQVVLSTLALLQSPSELKELQRYVENGEFLIEANDIGTVN
;
A
#
# COMPACT_ATOMS: atom_id res chain seq x y z
N MET A 1 8.23 3.00 22.19
CA MET A 1 8.89 2.81 20.88
C MET A 1 7.81 2.44 19.90
N GLN A 2 7.74 3.05 18.72
CA GLN A 2 6.78 2.67 17.67
C GLN A 2 7.49 1.83 16.61
N TYR A 3 6.88 0.73 16.17
CA TYR A 3 7.42 -0.16 15.14
C TYR A 3 6.60 -0.06 13.85
N ALA A 4 7.30 -0.01 12.71
CA ALA A 4 6.69 0.03 11.39
C ALA A 4 7.08 -1.21 10.59
N LEU A 5 6.10 -1.80 9.88
CA LEU A 5 6.32 -2.84 8.87
C LEU A 5 6.23 -2.21 7.48
N GLY A 6 7.29 -2.34 6.69
CA GLY A 6 7.35 -1.84 5.30
C GLY A 6 6.45 -2.63 4.33
N PRO A 7 6.23 -2.09 3.12
CA PRO A 7 5.46 -2.78 2.08
C PRO A 7 6.23 -4.00 1.54
N VAL A 8 5.50 -4.93 0.94
CA VAL A 8 6.11 -6.08 0.24
C VAL A 8 6.77 -5.60 -1.07
N LEU A 9 8.07 -5.83 -1.22
CA LEU A 9 8.87 -5.36 -2.37
C LEU A 9 9.07 -6.42 -3.47
N TRP A 10 8.36 -7.54 -3.39
CA TRP A 10 8.44 -8.63 -4.35
C TRP A 10 7.07 -8.98 -4.89
N TYR A 11 7.06 -9.59 -6.08
CA TYR A 11 5.83 -10.17 -6.61
C TYR A 11 5.39 -11.32 -5.72
N TRP A 12 4.22 -11.16 -5.10
CA TRP A 12 3.46 -12.24 -4.48
C TRP A 12 2.07 -12.35 -5.13
N PRO A 13 1.56 -13.57 -5.35
CA PRO A 13 0.15 -13.78 -5.64
C PRO A 13 -0.72 -13.16 -4.54
N THR A 14 -1.92 -12.71 -4.89
CA THR A 14 -2.82 -12.00 -3.97
C THR A 14 -3.07 -12.79 -2.68
N ASP A 15 -3.34 -14.09 -2.74
CA ASP A 15 -3.60 -14.90 -1.54
C ASP A 15 -2.42 -14.89 -0.55
N THR A 16 -1.18 -15.03 -1.05
CA THR A 16 0.02 -14.98 -0.22
C THR A 16 0.21 -13.61 0.44
N LEU A 17 -0.08 -12.55 -0.30
CA LEU A 17 -0.02 -11.18 0.18
C LEU A 17 -1.08 -10.91 1.27
N GLU A 18 -2.30 -11.41 1.07
CA GLU A 18 -3.38 -11.28 2.04
C GLU A 18 -3.05 -12.02 3.33
N ASP A 19 -2.58 -13.27 3.23
CA ASP A 19 -2.15 -14.07 4.39
C ASP A 19 -1.04 -13.37 5.20
N PHE A 20 -0.12 -12.69 4.51
CA PHE A 20 0.92 -11.89 5.17
C PHE A 20 0.32 -10.70 5.94
N TYR A 21 -0.58 -9.93 5.33
CA TYR A 21 -1.19 -8.79 6.02
C TYR A 21 -2.14 -9.21 7.14
N GLN A 22 -2.80 -10.37 7.05
CA GLN A 22 -3.56 -10.93 8.16
C GLN A 22 -2.68 -11.29 9.35
N GLN A 23 -1.46 -11.77 9.12
CA GLN A 23 -0.46 -11.96 10.18
C GLN A 23 0.05 -10.61 10.71
N ALA A 24 0.30 -9.64 9.84
CA ALA A 24 0.75 -8.30 10.21
C ALA A 24 -0.27 -7.58 11.12
N ALA A 25 -1.57 -7.76 10.88
CA ALA A 25 -2.65 -7.25 11.73
C ALA A 25 -2.52 -7.69 13.21
N ARG A 26 -1.96 -8.88 13.45
CA ARG A 26 -1.78 -9.47 14.78
C ARG A 26 -0.37 -9.28 15.34
N SER A 27 0.53 -8.66 14.58
CA SER A 27 1.91 -8.41 14.99
C SER A 27 2.01 -7.25 15.98
N SER A 28 3.19 -7.06 16.55
CA SER A 28 3.52 -5.92 17.41
C SER A 28 3.84 -4.63 16.65
N ALA A 29 3.74 -4.61 15.31
CA ALA A 29 3.90 -3.38 14.54
C ALA A 29 2.73 -2.42 14.80
N ASP A 30 3.01 -1.14 14.96
CA ASP A 30 2.02 -0.09 15.16
C ASP A 30 1.57 0.50 13.81
N ILE A 31 2.51 0.58 12.85
CA ILE A 31 2.30 1.14 11.51
C ILE A 31 2.53 0.06 10.45
N ILE A 32 1.59 -0.08 9.52
CA ILE A 32 1.68 -1.01 8.40
C ILE A 32 1.66 -0.24 7.09
N TYR A 33 2.72 -0.42 6.30
CA TYR A 33 2.82 0.07 4.94
C TYR A 33 2.35 -1.03 3.97
N LEU A 34 1.50 -0.66 3.02
CA LEU A 34 1.02 -1.58 1.99
C LEU A 34 0.76 -0.88 0.67
N GLY A 35 0.88 -1.61 -0.44
CA GLY A 35 0.74 -1.06 -1.77
C GLY A 35 1.81 -1.57 -2.71
N GLU A 36 1.93 -0.96 -3.88
CA GLU A 36 2.87 -1.34 -4.92
C GLU A 36 3.90 -0.21 -5.09
N ALA A 37 5.14 -0.46 -4.65
CA ALA A 37 6.23 0.51 -4.69
C ALA A 37 7.23 0.27 -5.85
N VAL A 38 7.18 -0.89 -6.52
CA VAL A 38 8.25 -1.35 -7.42
C VAL A 38 7.85 -1.27 -8.89
N CYS A 39 6.80 -1.99 -9.30
CA CYS A 39 6.44 -2.10 -10.72
C CYS A 39 4.95 -2.36 -10.94
N SER A 40 4.29 -1.40 -11.59
CA SER A 40 2.88 -1.47 -11.99
C SER A 40 2.53 -2.70 -12.83
N LYS A 41 3.49 -3.23 -13.60
CA LYS A 41 3.30 -4.36 -14.53
C LYS A 41 3.41 -5.73 -13.87
N ARG A 42 3.94 -5.79 -12.65
CA ARG A 42 4.17 -7.07 -11.95
C ARG A 42 3.17 -7.33 -10.83
N ARG A 43 2.19 -6.46 -10.59
CA ARG A 43 1.23 -6.64 -9.49
C ARG A 43 0.12 -7.64 -9.85
N ALA A 44 -0.32 -8.41 -8.86
CA ALA A 44 -1.56 -9.18 -8.91
C ALA A 44 -2.76 -8.42 -8.31
N THR A 45 -2.49 -7.54 -7.34
CA THR A 45 -3.53 -6.94 -6.49
C THR A 45 -4.02 -5.59 -7.04
N PRO A 46 -5.32 -5.44 -7.35
CA PRO A 46 -5.88 -4.18 -7.84
C PRO A 46 -6.13 -3.19 -6.71
N TYR A 47 -6.24 -1.90 -7.04
CA TYR A 47 -6.57 -0.80 -6.12
C TYR A 47 -7.69 -1.14 -5.12
N ALA A 48 -8.82 -1.69 -5.60
CA ALA A 48 -9.97 -1.96 -4.73
C ALA A 48 -9.63 -2.98 -3.62
N ARG A 49 -8.77 -3.95 -3.93
CA ARG A 49 -8.33 -4.95 -2.96
C ARG A 49 -7.30 -4.37 -1.98
N TRP A 50 -6.39 -3.50 -2.45
CA TRP A 50 -5.51 -2.74 -1.57
C TRP A 50 -6.27 -1.90 -0.54
N MET A 51 -7.30 -1.17 -0.98
CA MET A 51 -8.14 -0.37 -0.09
C MET A 51 -8.93 -1.24 0.90
N ALA A 52 -9.37 -2.43 0.49
CA ALA A 52 -10.02 -3.37 1.40
C ALA A 52 -9.06 -3.87 2.50
N LEU A 53 -7.85 -4.29 2.12
CA LEU A 53 -6.81 -4.68 3.09
C LEU A 53 -6.42 -3.54 4.03
N ALA A 54 -6.31 -2.32 3.51
CA ALA A 54 -6.02 -1.14 4.32
C ALA A 54 -7.10 -0.90 5.39
N ARG A 55 -8.38 -1.03 5.04
CA ARG A 55 -9.49 -0.92 6.00
C ARG A 55 -9.50 -2.05 7.03
N GLU A 56 -9.19 -3.28 6.61
CA GLU A 56 -9.09 -4.43 7.52
C GLU A 56 -7.97 -4.23 8.56
N LEU A 57 -6.80 -3.77 8.12
CA LEU A 57 -5.66 -3.44 9.00
C LEU A 57 -5.95 -2.27 9.94
N ALA A 58 -6.59 -1.22 9.44
CA ALA A 58 -6.98 -0.08 10.25
C ALA A 58 -8.02 -0.48 11.32
N ALA A 59 -8.99 -1.34 10.97
CA ALA A 59 -9.96 -1.89 11.90
C ALA A 59 -9.31 -2.76 13.00
N SER A 60 -8.11 -3.32 12.75
CA SER A 60 -7.32 -4.01 13.77
C SER A 60 -6.46 -3.07 14.63
N GLY A 61 -6.67 -1.76 14.55
CA GLY A 61 -5.97 -0.75 15.36
C GLY A 61 -4.59 -0.34 14.83
N LYS A 62 -4.24 -0.70 13.59
CA LYS A 62 -2.97 -0.29 12.97
C LYS A 62 -3.09 1.09 12.33
N GLN A 63 -2.04 1.89 12.40
CA GLN A 63 -1.91 3.01 11.48
C GLN A 63 -1.55 2.45 10.10
N VAL A 64 -2.27 2.87 9.07
CA VAL A 64 -2.08 2.37 7.71
C VAL A 64 -1.52 3.48 6.82
N VAL A 65 -0.48 3.12 6.04
CA VAL A 65 0.15 3.99 5.06
C VAL A 65 0.18 3.28 3.71
N LEU A 66 -0.36 3.91 2.66
CA LEU A 66 -0.35 3.36 1.32
C LEU A 66 0.94 3.75 0.58
N SER A 67 1.76 2.76 0.24
CA SER A 67 2.97 2.92 -0.56
C SER A 67 2.65 2.97 -2.05
N THR A 68 3.10 4.02 -2.72
CA THR A 68 2.93 4.22 -4.16
C THR A 68 4.23 3.92 -4.91
N LEU A 69 4.15 3.84 -6.24
CA LEU A 69 5.30 3.54 -7.11
C LEU A 69 6.43 4.55 -6.88
N ALA A 70 7.67 4.04 -6.77
CA ALA A 70 8.86 4.89 -6.65
C ALA A 70 9.28 5.57 -7.96
N LEU A 71 8.77 5.11 -9.10
CA LEU A 71 8.99 5.73 -10.40
C LEU A 71 7.73 5.58 -11.26
N LEU A 72 7.10 6.70 -11.60
CA LEU A 72 6.01 6.75 -12.58
C LEU A 72 6.59 6.86 -13.99
N GLN A 73 6.06 6.06 -14.92
CA GLN A 73 6.57 6.00 -16.31
C GLN A 73 5.47 6.18 -17.36
N SER A 74 4.21 6.34 -16.95
CA SER A 74 3.07 6.41 -17.87
C SER A 74 1.90 7.26 -17.34
N PRO A 75 1.07 7.83 -18.24
CA PRO A 75 -0.15 8.54 -17.84
C PRO A 75 -1.15 7.67 -17.07
N SER A 76 -1.19 6.36 -17.35
CA SER A 76 -2.06 5.42 -16.62
C SER A 76 -1.64 5.25 -15.16
N GLU A 77 -0.34 5.22 -14.87
CA GLU A 77 0.16 5.16 -13.50
C GLU A 77 -0.12 6.46 -12.75
N LEU A 78 -0.01 7.61 -13.42
CA LEU A 78 -0.37 8.90 -12.83
C LEU A 78 -1.85 8.96 -12.46
N LYS A 79 -2.75 8.49 -13.35
CA LYS A 79 -4.20 8.43 -13.06
C LYS A 79 -4.51 7.50 -11.89
N GLU A 80 -3.79 6.41 -11.75
CA GLU A 80 -3.95 5.53 -10.59
C GLU A 80 -3.40 6.14 -9.31
N LEU A 81 -2.24 6.81 -9.37
CA LEU A 81 -1.69 7.55 -8.25
C LEU A 81 -2.67 8.62 -7.74
N GLN A 82 -3.31 9.37 -8.64
CA GLN A 82 -4.35 10.34 -8.26
C GLN A 82 -5.46 9.69 -7.42
N ARG A 83 -5.91 8.48 -7.78
CA ARG A 83 -6.90 7.75 -6.98
C ARG A 83 -6.41 7.35 -5.58
N TYR A 84 -5.10 7.10 -5.43
CA TYR A 84 -4.51 6.90 -4.12
C TYR A 84 -4.41 8.22 -3.35
N VAL A 85 -3.97 9.31 -3.96
CA VAL A 85 -3.90 10.62 -3.28
C VAL A 85 -5.28 11.09 -2.82
N GLU A 86 -6.31 10.91 -3.65
CA GLU A 86 -7.69 11.31 -3.37
C GLU A 86 -8.45 10.35 -2.44
N ASN A 87 -7.77 9.33 -1.87
CA ASN A 87 -8.45 8.26 -1.12
C ASN A 87 -9.18 8.74 0.15
N GLY A 88 -8.73 9.83 0.78
CA GLY A 88 -9.39 10.46 1.92
C GLY A 88 -9.40 9.65 3.23
N GLU A 89 -8.81 8.45 3.26
CA GLU A 89 -8.87 7.51 4.39
C GLU A 89 -7.51 7.23 5.03
N PHE A 90 -6.47 7.06 4.21
CA PHE A 90 -5.15 6.61 4.62
C PHE A 90 -4.05 7.57 4.18
N LEU A 91 -2.98 7.60 4.97
CA LEU A 91 -1.75 8.32 4.65
C LEU A 91 -1.11 7.72 3.39
N ILE A 92 -0.37 8.53 2.64
CA ILE A 92 0.40 8.09 1.47
C ILE A 92 1.89 8.16 1.79
N GLU A 93 2.62 7.09 1.49
CA GLU A 93 4.07 7.13 1.33
C GLU A 93 4.38 7.54 -0.11
N ALA A 94 4.69 8.83 -0.28
CA ALA A 94 4.96 9.48 -1.56
C ALA A 94 6.34 9.11 -2.10
N ASN A 95 6.48 7.92 -2.70
CA ASN A 95 7.77 7.43 -3.21
C ASN A 95 8.24 8.12 -4.51
N ASP A 96 7.34 8.74 -5.27
CA ASP A 96 7.63 9.58 -6.44
C ASP A 96 7.19 11.03 -6.17
N ILE A 97 8.00 12.02 -6.58
CA ILE A 97 7.72 13.44 -6.37
C ILE A 97 6.40 13.90 -7.00
N GLY A 98 5.93 13.22 -8.05
CA GLY A 98 4.62 13.46 -8.65
C GLY A 98 3.45 13.22 -7.71
N THR A 99 3.67 12.56 -6.56
CA THR A 99 2.65 12.35 -5.51
C THR A 99 2.38 13.60 -4.67
N VAL A 100 3.32 14.56 -4.63
CA VAL A 100 3.29 15.74 -3.73
C VAL A 100 2.85 17.02 -4.46
N ASN A 101 2.47 16.92 -5.74
CA ASN A 101 2.21 18.05 -6.63
C ASN A 101 0.81 18.66 -6.50
#